data_AF-A0AAV9CPL6-F1
#
_entry.id   AF-A0AAV9CPL6-F1
#
_cell.length_a   1.000
_cell.length_b   1.000
_cell.length_c   1.000
_cell.angle_alpha   90.00
_cell.angle_beta   90.00
_cell.angle_gamma   90.00
#
_symmetry.space_group_name_H-M   'P 1'
#
loop_
_entity.id
_entity.type
_entity.pdbx_description
1 polymer ?
#
loop_
_entity_poly.entity_id
_entity_poly.type
_entity_poly.pdbx_seq_one_letter_code
_entity_poly.pdbx_strand_id
1 'polypeptide(L)'
;MRVTEKCDVYSFGVVTLEIIMGKHPGELIASLLADENAPLLSEVIDQRLSPPSNEVAKEVILVVILALACLRGDPHSRPTMQFVSQKLIAHKVPSHFEDFDSIKLRQLMDAEM
;
A
#
# COMPACT_ATOMS: atom_id res chain seq x y z
N MET A 1 -1.80 21.54 11.64
CA MET A 1 -0.90 20.44 11.23
C MET A 1 0.41 20.59 12.01
N ARG A 2 0.87 19.55 12.72
CA ARG A 2 2.16 19.55 13.42
C ARG A 2 3.15 18.76 12.56
N VAL A 3 4.29 19.36 12.24
CA VAL A 3 5.35 18.69 11.47
C VAL A 3 6.09 17.73 12.39
N THR A 4 6.15 16.45 12.00
CA THR A 4 6.87 15.37 12.68
C THR A 4 7.41 14.40 11.64
N GLU A 5 8.25 13.43 12.05
CA GLU A 5 8.68 12.31 11.20
C GLU A 5 7.52 11.55 10.54
N LYS A 6 6.32 11.58 11.15
CA LYS A 6 5.12 10.93 10.60
C LYS A 6 4.60 11.63 9.34
N CYS A 7 4.98 12.87 9.09
CA CYS A 7 4.73 13.55 7.80
C CYS A 7 5.55 12.87 6.69
N ASP A 8 6.82 12.59 6.95
CA ASP A 8 7.70 11.91 5.98
C ASP A 8 7.22 10.48 5.72
N VAL A 9 6.75 9.77 6.75
CA VAL A 9 6.12 8.44 6.60
C VAL A 9 4.90 8.50 5.67
N TYR A 10 4.04 9.50 5.84
CA TYR A 10 2.87 9.67 4.97
C TYR A 10 3.29 9.94 3.53
N SER A 11 4.22 10.87 3.32
CA SER A 11 4.78 11.18 1.99
C SER A 11 5.42 9.96 1.34
N PHE A 12 6.12 9.11 2.12
CA PHE A 12 6.64 7.84 1.64
C PHE A 12 5.51 6.90 1.16
N GLY A 13 4.41 6.79 1.90
CA GLY A 13 3.25 6.01 1.48
C GLY A 13 2.65 6.49 0.16
N VAL A 14 2.53 7.82 -0.03
CA VAL A 14 2.06 8.42 -1.29
C VAL A 14 2.99 8.06 -2.45
N VAL A 15 4.30 8.29 -2.29
CA VAL A 15 5.30 7.99 -3.33
C VAL A 15 5.34 6.50 -3.66
N THR A 16 5.18 5.64 -2.66
CA THR A 16 5.15 4.19 -2.87
C THR A 16 3.96 3.78 -3.73
N LEU A 17 2.74 4.29 -3.46
CA LEU A 17 1.59 4.03 -4.33
C LEU A 17 1.77 4.65 -5.71
N GLU A 18 2.37 5.84 -5.82
CA GLU A 18 2.65 6.47 -7.10
C GLU A 18 3.55 5.58 -7.99
N ILE A 19 4.54 4.93 -7.41
CA ILE A 19 5.40 3.96 -8.11
C ILE A 19 4.60 2.72 -8.55
N ILE A 20 3.79 2.14 -7.65
CA ILE A 20 2.98 0.95 -7.97
C ILE A 20 1.95 1.22 -9.06
N MET A 21 1.35 2.42 -9.05
CA MET A 21 0.28 2.82 -9.97
C MET A 21 0.79 3.40 -11.29
N GLY A 22 2.05 3.86 -11.33
CA GLY A 22 2.60 4.61 -12.46
C GLY A 22 1.95 6.00 -12.67
N LYS A 23 1.18 6.47 -11.69
CA LYS A 23 0.45 7.76 -11.69
C LYS A 23 0.15 8.22 -10.26
N HIS A 24 -0.14 9.51 -10.09
CA HIS A 24 -0.41 10.08 -8.77
C HIS A 24 -1.67 9.46 -8.12
N PRO A 25 -1.60 9.00 -6.84
CA PRO A 25 -2.68 8.25 -6.19
C PRO A 25 -3.78 9.13 -5.57
N GLY A 26 -3.80 10.45 -5.82
CA GLY A 26 -4.66 11.41 -5.11
C GLY A 26 -6.15 11.05 -5.08
N GLU A 27 -6.73 10.70 -6.23
CA GLU A 27 -8.14 10.27 -6.34
C GLU A 27 -8.41 8.97 -5.58
N LEU A 28 -7.48 8.01 -5.67
CA LEU A 28 -7.57 6.74 -4.96
C LEU A 28 -7.56 6.96 -3.44
N ILE A 29 -6.61 7.76 -2.95
CA ILE A 29 -6.51 8.07 -1.51
C ILE A 29 -7.80 8.74 -1.02
N ALA A 30 -8.34 9.70 -1.80
CA ALA A 30 -9.60 10.36 -1.46
C ALA A 30 -10.76 9.35 -1.36
N SER A 31 -10.90 8.44 -2.33
CA SER A 31 -11.93 7.39 -2.34
C SER A 31 -11.78 6.39 -1.19
N LEU A 32 -10.55 5.97 -0.87
CA LEU A 32 -10.26 5.09 0.27
C LEU A 32 -10.64 5.74 1.60
N LEU A 33 -10.35 7.03 1.77
CA LEU A 33 -10.73 7.80 2.96
C LEU A 33 -12.24 8.04 3.06
N ALA A 34 -12.94 8.10 1.93
CA ALA A 34 -14.40 8.30 1.87
C ALA A 34 -15.22 7.01 2.11
N ASP A 35 -14.57 5.89 2.40
CA ASP A 35 -15.22 4.57 2.58
C ASP A 35 -16.04 4.11 1.36
N GLU A 36 -15.60 4.52 0.17
CA GLU A 36 -16.20 4.06 -1.08
C GLU A 36 -15.70 2.66 -1.45
N ASN A 37 -16.35 2.05 -2.46
CA ASN A 37 -15.94 0.77 -3.04
C ASN A 37 -14.48 0.84 -3.50
N ALA A 38 -13.58 0.28 -2.68
CA ALA A 38 -12.17 0.23 -3.01
C ALA A 38 -11.96 -0.66 -4.24
N PRO A 39 -11.17 -0.20 -5.22
CA PRO A 39 -10.88 -0.97 -6.42
C PRO A 39 -10.07 -2.22 -6.10
N LEU A 40 -10.03 -3.13 -7.07
CA LEU A 40 -9.14 -4.28 -7.02
C LEU A 40 -7.68 -3.81 -7.16
N LEU A 41 -6.75 -4.51 -6.52
CA LEU A 41 -5.33 -4.20 -6.64
C LEU A 41 -4.87 -4.26 -8.11
N SER A 42 -5.34 -5.26 -8.86
CA SER A 42 -5.06 -5.44 -10.30
C SER A 42 -5.52 -4.26 -11.17
N GLU A 43 -6.57 -3.53 -10.77
CA GLU A 43 -7.07 -2.35 -11.49
C GLU A 43 -6.19 -1.10 -11.24
N VAL A 44 -5.39 -1.13 -10.18
CA VAL A 44 -4.65 0.03 -9.66
C VAL A 44 -3.19 -0.01 -10.07
N ILE A 45 -2.60 -1.19 -10.27
CA ILE A 45 -1.22 -1.33 -10.74
C ILE A 45 -1.04 -0.66 -12.11
N ASP A 46 0.18 -0.14 -12.36
CA ASP A 46 0.59 0.38 -13.66
C ASP A 46 0.34 -0.62 -14.80
N GLN A 47 -0.74 -0.37 -15.55
CA GLN A 47 -1.20 -1.22 -16.65
C GLN A 47 -0.24 -1.23 -17.86
N ARG A 48 0.81 -0.42 -17.86
CA ARG A 48 1.88 -0.46 -18.87
C ARG A 48 2.83 -1.64 -18.65
N LEU A 49 2.83 -2.23 -17.46
CA LEU A 49 3.62 -3.41 -17.13
C LEU A 49 2.84 -4.68 -17.44
N SER A 50 3.56 -5.76 -17.75
CA SER A 50 2.95 -7.09 -17.81
C SER A 50 2.47 -7.53 -16.42
N PRO A 51 1.42 -8.35 -16.32
CA PRO A 51 0.97 -8.90 -15.04
C PRO A 51 2.14 -9.56 -14.29
N PRO A 52 2.28 -9.32 -12.97
CA PRO A 52 3.37 -9.87 -12.19
C PRO A 52 3.25 -11.40 -12.09
N SER A 53 4.39 -12.09 -11.93
CA SER A 53 4.38 -13.50 -11.52
C SER A 53 3.82 -13.63 -10.11
N ASN A 54 3.40 -14.83 -9.70
CA ASN A 54 2.83 -15.07 -8.36
C ASN A 54 3.77 -14.63 -7.21
N GLU A 55 5.09 -14.77 -7.38
CA GLU A 55 6.07 -14.35 -6.38
C GLU A 55 6.18 -12.82 -6.31
N VAL A 56 6.20 -12.14 -7.47
CA VAL A 56 6.23 -10.67 -7.52
C VAL A 56 4.92 -10.07 -7.03
N ALA A 57 3.77 -10.66 -7.38
CA ALA A 57 2.45 -10.23 -6.94
C ALA A 57 2.35 -10.18 -5.40
N LYS A 58 2.91 -11.19 -4.76
CA LYS A 58 3.07 -11.34 -3.33
C LYS A 58 3.92 -10.23 -2.69
N GLU A 59 5.03 -9.86 -3.30
CA GLU A 59 5.86 -8.72 -2.87
C GLU A 59 5.13 -7.39 -3.07
N VAL A 60 4.42 -7.22 -4.18
CA VAL A 60 3.60 -6.03 -4.45
C VAL A 60 2.51 -5.87 -3.39
N ILE A 61 1.83 -6.95 -3.01
CA ILE A 61 0.83 -6.93 -1.94
C ILE A 61 1.45 -6.44 -0.63
N LEU A 62 2.64 -6.94 -0.25
CA LEU A 62 3.34 -6.47 0.95
C LEU A 62 3.66 -4.97 0.87
N VAL A 63 4.18 -4.50 -0.27
CA VAL A 63 4.50 -3.08 -0.48
C VAL A 63 3.25 -2.21 -0.39
N VAL A 64 2.13 -2.66 -0.94
CA VAL A 64 0.85 -1.94 -0.89
C VAL A 64 0.31 -1.90 0.54
N ILE A 65 0.35 -2.99 1.30
CA ILE A 65 -0.03 -3.00 2.73
C ILE A 65 0.79 -1.97 3.51
N LEU A 66 2.11 -1.95 3.31
CA LEU A 66 3.01 -0.98 3.94
C LEU A 66 2.66 0.46 3.57
N ALA A 67 2.40 0.72 2.29
CA ALA A 67 2.02 2.04 1.80
C ALA A 67 0.70 2.51 2.43
N LEU A 68 -0.32 1.64 2.47
CA LEU A 68 -1.62 1.92 3.08
C LEU A 68 -1.51 2.19 4.58
N ALA A 69 -0.68 1.42 5.30
CA ALA A 69 -0.39 1.66 6.71
C ALA A 69 0.30 3.03 6.95
N CYS A 70 1.16 3.46 6.03
CA CYS A 70 1.79 4.79 6.07
C CYS A 70 0.79 5.93 5.82
N LEU A 71 -0.30 5.67 5.09
CA LEU A 71 -1.33 6.64 4.72
C LEU A 71 -2.44 6.82 5.75
N ARG A 72 -2.38 6.16 6.92
CA ARG A 72 -3.39 6.31 7.97
C ARG A 72 -3.58 7.78 8.39
N GLY A 73 -4.84 8.18 8.54
CA GLY A 73 -5.20 9.56 8.89
C GLY A 73 -4.59 9.99 10.22
N ASP A 74 -4.63 9.12 11.23
CA ASP A 74 -3.98 9.33 12.52
C ASP A 74 -2.45 9.09 12.42
N PRO A 75 -1.59 10.10 12.68
CA PRO A 75 -0.14 9.93 12.68
C PRO A 75 0.40 8.89 13.66
N HIS A 76 -0.29 8.65 14.79
CA HIS A 76 0.14 7.66 15.78
C HIS A 76 -0.02 6.23 15.28
N SER A 77 -1.05 6.00 14.46
CA SER A 77 -1.32 4.71 13.83
C SER A 77 -0.39 4.36 12.66
N ARG A 78 0.40 5.31 12.16
CA ARG A 78 1.39 5.05 11.09
C ARG A 78 2.61 4.29 11.63
N PRO A 79 3.25 3.39 10.86
CA PRO A 79 4.49 2.74 11.28
C PRO A 79 5.66 3.73 11.37
N THR A 80 6.80 3.29 11.92
CA THR A 80 8.07 4.01 11.81
C THR A 80 8.79 3.61 10.53
N MET A 81 9.65 4.47 9.99
CA MET A 81 10.46 4.12 8.81
C MET A 81 11.40 2.94 9.07
N GLN A 82 11.85 2.75 10.31
CA GLN A 82 12.62 1.57 10.70
C GLN A 82 11.81 0.27 10.50
N PHE A 83 10.55 0.27 10.95
CA PHE A 83 9.67 -0.88 10.77
C PHE A 83 9.38 -1.15 9.29
N VAL A 84 9.09 -0.11 8.52
CA VAL A 84 8.87 -0.21 7.06
C VAL A 84 10.10 -0.83 6.39
N SER A 85 11.30 -0.30 6.66
CA SER A 85 12.56 -0.80 6.11
C SER A 85 12.80 -2.27 6.46
N GLN A 86 12.59 -2.65 7.72
CA GLN A 86 12.76 -4.04 8.16
C GLN A 86 11.80 -5.00 7.45
N LYS A 87 10.53 -4.61 7.26
CA LYS A 87 9.54 -5.43 6.54
C LYS A 87 9.90 -5.59 5.07
N LEU A 88 10.38 -4.53 4.42
CA LEU A 88 10.87 -4.60 3.02
C LEU A 88 12.09 -5.51 2.89
N ILE A 89 13.07 -5.40 3.79
CA ILE A 89 14.29 -6.24 3.76
C ILE A 89 13.99 -7.71 4.06
N ALA A 90 13.03 -7.99 4.95
CA ALA A 90 12.74 -9.35 5.36
C ALA A 90 12.12 -10.22 4.25
N HIS A 91 11.57 -9.61 3.18
CA HIS A 91 10.83 -10.27 2.10
C HIS A 91 9.79 -11.30 2.64
N LYS A 92 9.24 -11.05 3.84
CA LYS A 92 8.23 -11.90 4.45
C LYS A 92 6.87 -11.55 3.87
N VAL A 93 6.59 -12.16 2.74
CA VAL A 93 5.30 -12.09 2.07
C VAL A 93 4.20 -12.69 2.96
N PRO A 94 3.01 -12.08 3.03
CA PRO A 94 1.87 -12.71 3.69
C PRO A 94 1.46 -14.00 2.97
N SER A 95 1.38 -15.11 3.70
CA SER A 95 1.00 -16.42 3.17
C SER A 95 -0.48 -16.55 2.79
N HIS A 96 -1.32 -15.60 3.19
CA HIS A 96 -2.78 -15.69 3.09
C HIS A 96 -3.40 -15.05 1.84
N PHE A 97 -2.62 -14.31 1.05
CA PHE A 97 -3.11 -13.69 -0.17
C PHE A 97 -2.74 -14.56 -1.38
N GLU A 98 -3.67 -15.44 -1.77
CA GLU A 98 -3.44 -16.40 -2.86
C GLU A 98 -3.88 -15.89 -4.24
N ASP A 99 -4.79 -14.91 -4.29
CA ASP A 99 -5.34 -14.42 -5.56
C ASP A 99 -5.18 -12.91 -5.70
N PHE A 100 -4.17 -12.52 -6.49
CA PHE A 100 -3.85 -11.13 -6.77
C PHE A 100 -4.99 -10.37 -7.47
N ASP A 101 -5.77 -11.06 -8.30
CA ASP A 101 -6.78 -10.42 -9.16
C ASP A 101 -8.08 -10.08 -8.43
N SER A 102 -8.37 -10.75 -7.31
CA SER A 102 -9.61 -10.57 -6.54
C SER A 102 -9.45 -9.76 -5.25
N ILE A 103 -8.23 -9.37 -4.89
CA ILE A 103 -7.96 -8.59 -3.67
C ILE A 103 -8.37 -7.13 -3.87
N LYS A 104 -9.26 -6.65 -3.01
CA LYS A 104 -9.58 -5.22 -2.89
C LYS A 104 -8.57 -4.52 -2.00
N LEU A 105 -8.24 -3.28 -2.33
CA LEU A 105 -7.33 -2.48 -1.50
C LEU A 105 -7.82 -2.31 -0.05
N ARG A 106 -9.13 -2.30 0.19
CA ARG A 106 -9.69 -2.22 1.55
C ARG A 106 -9.30 -3.43 2.41
N GLN A 107 -9.29 -4.63 1.84
CA GLN A 107 -8.85 -5.83 2.56
C GLN A 107 -7.37 -5.75 2.97
N LEU A 108 -6.55 -5.01 2.22
CA LEU A 108 -5.15 -4.76 2.54
C LEU A 108 -4.96 -3.67 3.59
N MET A 109 -5.89 -2.71 3.68
CA MET A 109 -5.87 -1.69 4.74
C MET A 109 -6.18 -2.28 6.12
N ASP A 110 -7.08 -3.27 6.15
CA ASP A 110 -7.52 -3.95 7.37
C ASP A 110 -6.59 -5.09 7.79
N ALA A 111 -5.59 -5.42 6.96
CA ALA A 111 -4.61 -6.44 7.27
C ALA A 111 -3.74 -5.98 8.46
N GLU A 112 -3.79 -6.73 9.56
CA GLU A 112 -2.87 -6.53 10.68
C GLU A 112 -1.43 -6.90 10.26
N MET A 113 -0.47 -6.04 10.61
CA MET A 113 0.94 -6.11 10.21
C MET A 113 1.88 -6.67 11.27
#